data_AF-A0A9P1AAF0-F1
#
_entry.id   AF-A0A9P1AAF0-F1
#
_cell.length_a   1.000
_cell.length_b   1.000
_cell.length_c   1.000
_cell.angle_alpha   90.00
_cell.angle_beta   90.00
_cell.angle_gamma   90.00
#
_symmetry.space_group_name_H-M   'P 1'
#
loop_
_entity.id
_entity.type
_entity.pdbx_description
1 polymer ?
#
loop_
_entity_poly.entity_id
_entity_poly.type
_entity_poly.pdbx_seq_one_letter_code
_entity_poly.pdbx_strand_id
1 'polypeptide(L)'
;MAECSPDAYTDPLCPGNIKNLWLDVVVVVDRSQLMTNSQLWQVRNTISQVFGAVDQIGPVKYPQDPRSTCVGVVTYDSNATVAAQMDASKSFSDLYNVIQGSLVAVDSTNISYLSQGLLAAEKVLQDGLSRTYRYNYKRVVIAFASAYQGSGTINDVLPVAKRLKNNGVTIISVACTTDSEAREALSTVASPGYALVDEMNTAKLVQQLTNALLSVNCFCPSDWVQLGGSNTSSPNFAVCVQGFKSTGGNWGFEYAVEYCQGAETNAYLANEFSQQKHDFLHTYMLNKFPAYDPLEYYIGLSYWGNQWYWEQPYKQESLPFNPNGYSAWAPGYPKANSTGQTIANQPVGTTFAWAEPQTFDWLFVCQVQASSTEYYTTYSVM
;
A
#
# COMPACT_ATOMS: atom_id res chain seq x y z
N MET A 1 -9.94 2.72 -37.68
CA MET A 1 -10.25 2.75 -36.24
C MET A 1 -9.34 1.71 -35.61
N ALA A 2 -8.33 2.15 -34.85
CA ALA A 2 -7.55 1.21 -34.06
C ALA A 2 -8.47 0.69 -32.96
N GLU A 3 -8.66 -0.62 -32.89
CA GLU A 3 -9.40 -1.25 -31.81
C GLU A 3 -8.59 -1.01 -30.51
N CYS A 4 -9.12 -0.19 -29.61
CA CYS A 4 -8.57 -0.09 -28.26
C CYS A 4 -8.67 -1.46 -27.59
N SER A 5 -7.59 -1.91 -26.94
CA SER A 5 -7.59 -3.16 -26.18
C SER A 5 -8.74 -3.17 -25.16
N PRO A 6 -9.47 -4.30 -24.99
CA PRO A 6 -10.51 -4.44 -23.96
C PRO A 6 -10.05 -4.03 -22.55
N ASP A 7 -8.76 -4.18 -22.27
CA ASP A 7 -8.15 -3.85 -20.97
C ASP A 7 -8.16 -2.35 -20.66
N ALA A 8 -8.32 -1.46 -21.65
CA ALA A 8 -8.28 -0.02 -21.46
C ALA A 8 -9.42 0.55 -20.59
N TYR A 9 -10.50 -0.22 -20.43
CA TYR A 9 -11.67 0.14 -19.62
C TYR A 9 -11.78 -0.75 -18.38
N THR A 10 -10.64 -1.12 -17.80
CA THR A 10 -10.59 -1.88 -16.56
C THR A 10 -9.58 -1.24 -15.61
N ASP A 11 -9.91 -1.18 -14.32
CA ASP A 11 -8.95 -0.73 -13.32
C ASP A 11 -7.94 -1.87 -13.07
N PRO A 12 -6.63 -1.61 -13.22
CA PRO A 12 -5.63 -2.64 -13.06
C PRO A 12 -5.53 -3.10 -11.60
N LEU A 13 -5.34 -4.40 -11.38
CA LEU A 13 -4.89 -4.92 -10.09
C LEU A 13 -3.43 -4.51 -9.84
N CYS A 14 -3.03 -4.43 -8.58
CA CYS A 14 -1.62 -4.29 -8.21
C CYS A 14 -0.77 -5.39 -8.85
N PRO A 15 0.11 -5.08 -9.81
CA PRO A 15 1.02 -6.08 -10.34
C PRO A 15 2.06 -6.42 -9.27
N GLY A 16 2.46 -7.69 -9.20
CA GLY A 16 3.37 -8.18 -8.17
C GLY A 16 4.41 -9.14 -8.71
N ASN A 17 5.68 -8.76 -8.55
CA ASN A 17 6.84 -9.57 -8.87
C ASN A 17 7.89 -9.38 -7.79
N ILE A 18 8.14 -10.43 -7.01
CA ILE A 18 9.04 -10.35 -5.85
C ILE A 18 10.48 -9.98 -6.24
N LYS A 19 10.89 -10.26 -7.48
CA LYS A 19 12.21 -9.88 -8.01
C LYS A 19 12.44 -8.37 -7.97
N ASN A 20 11.38 -7.61 -8.25
CA ASN A 20 11.39 -6.15 -8.33
C ASN A 20 10.95 -5.49 -7.02
N LEU A 21 11.01 -6.20 -5.88
CA LEU A 21 10.61 -5.65 -4.57
C LEU A 21 11.48 -4.45 -4.19
N TRP A 22 10.85 -3.39 -3.68
CA TRP A 22 11.54 -2.21 -3.19
C TRP A 22 10.98 -1.71 -1.86
N LEU A 23 11.48 -2.27 -0.77
CA LEU A 23 11.07 -1.96 0.59
C LEU A 23 12.27 -1.74 1.52
N ASP A 24 12.03 -1.04 2.62
CA ASP A 24 12.96 -1.01 3.75
C ASP A 24 12.44 -1.95 4.84
N VAL A 25 13.06 -3.12 4.96
CA VAL A 25 12.57 -4.21 5.81
C VAL A 25 13.50 -4.41 7.00
N VAL A 26 12.95 -4.57 8.19
CA VAL A 26 13.69 -5.08 9.36
C VAL A 26 13.06 -6.39 9.80
N VAL A 27 13.88 -7.44 9.80
CA VAL A 27 13.49 -8.75 10.31
C VAL A 27 13.87 -8.82 11.78
N VAL A 28 12.89 -9.08 12.64
CA VAL A 28 13.03 -9.18 14.09
C VAL A 28 12.75 -10.62 14.49
N VAL A 29 13.75 -11.32 15.02
CA VAL A 29 13.65 -12.76 15.32
C VAL A 29 13.89 -13.02 16.79
N ASP A 30 12.91 -13.63 17.43
CA ASP A 30 13.04 -14.18 18.77
C ASP A 30 14.09 -15.33 18.78
N ARG A 31 15.08 -15.20 19.66
CA ARG A 31 16.11 -16.21 19.90
C ARG A 31 15.99 -16.84 21.27
N SER A 32 14.94 -16.58 22.03
CA SER A 32 14.70 -17.27 23.29
C SER A 32 14.56 -18.80 23.09
N GLN A 33 14.77 -19.55 24.16
CA GLN A 33 14.62 -21.01 24.19
C GLN A 33 13.21 -21.46 23.75
N LEU A 34 12.19 -20.61 23.92
CA LEU A 34 10.81 -20.87 23.51
C LEU A 34 10.66 -20.98 21.98
N MET A 35 11.53 -20.33 21.19
CA MET A 35 11.56 -20.49 19.75
C MET A 35 11.95 -21.92 19.37
N THR A 36 12.79 -22.61 20.14
CA THR A 36 13.43 -23.89 19.76
C THR A 36 14.34 -23.79 18.53
N ASN A 37 15.34 -24.68 18.45
CA ASN A 37 16.25 -24.70 17.29
C ASN A 37 15.54 -25.10 15.98
N SER A 38 14.48 -25.91 16.05
CA SER A 38 13.73 -26.37 14.87
C SER A 38 12.97 -25.22 14.21
N GLN A 39 12.23 -24.45 15.02
CA GLN A 39 11.50 -23.28 14.52
C GLN A 39 12.48 -22.20 14.05
N LEU A 40 13.57 -21.93 14.80
CA LEU A 40 14.58 -20.95 14.39
C LEU A 40 15.20 -21.30 13.04
N TRP A 41 15.48 -22.59 12.80
CA TRP A 41 15.97 -23.09 11.52
C TRP A 41 14.96 -22.85 10.40
N GLN A 42 13.67 -23.05 10.65
CA GLN A 42 12.62 -22.76 9.69
C GLN A 42 12.48 -21.26 9.39
N VAL A 43 12.50 -20.41 10.42
CA VAL A 43 12.47 -18.95 10.26
C VAL A 43 13.64 -18.51 9.39
N ARG A 44 14.84 -19.00 9.68
CA ARG A 44 16.05 -18.76 8.90
C ARG A 44 15.89 -19.14 7.43
N ASN A 45 15.34 -20.33 7.15
CA ASN A 45 15.10 -20.79 5.78
C ASN A 45 14.03 -19.97 5.06
N THR A 46 12.97 -19.59 5.77
CA THR A 46 11.89 -18.78 5.24
C THR A 46 12.42 -17.42 4.78
N ILE A 47 13.15 -16.72 5.65
CA ILE A 47 13.76 -15.42 5.34
C ILE A 47 14.70 -15.56 4.13
N SER A 48 15.55 -16.61 4.12
CA SER A 48 16.50 -16.86 3.03
C SER A 48 15.80 -17.10 1.69
N GLN A 49 14.69 -17.82 1.65
CA GLN A 49 13.95 -18.08 0.41
C GLN A 49 13.19 -16.85 -0.09
N VAL A 50 12.54 -16.09 0.80
CA VAL A 50 11.82 -14.86 0.43
C VAL A 50 12.78 -13.83 -0.18
N PHE A 51 13.87 -13.52 0.52
CA PHE A 51 14.83 -12.52 0.04
C PHE A 51 15.77 -13.04 -1.03
N GLY A 52 15.93 -14.37 -1.17
CA GLY A 52 16.67 -14.99 -2.27
C GLY A 52 15.97 -14.86 -3.62
N ALA A 53 14.68 -14.53 -3.62
CA ALA A 53 13.90 -14.25 -4.81
C ALA A 53 13.91 -12.76 -5.22
N VAL A 54 14.54 -11.88 -4.43
CA VAL A 54 14.66 -10.44 -4.72
C VAL A 54 15.95 -10.19 -5.48
N ASP A 55 15.87 -9.52 -6.64
CA ASP A 55 17.04 -9.33 -7.51
C ASP A 55 18.01 -8.27 -6.95
N GLN A 56 17.49 -7.21 -6.30
CA GLN A 56 18.28 -6.08 -5.85
C GLN A 56 18.20 -5.86 -4.33
N ILE A 57 19.17 -6.42 -3.60
CA ILE A 57 19.35 -6.22 -2.15
C ILE A 57 20.36 -5.10 -1.87
N GLY A 58 20.02 -4.22 -0.93
CA GLY A 58 20.86 -3.12 -0.46
C GLY A 58 20.59 -1.79 -1.16
N PRO A 59 21.22 -0.71 -0.69
CA PRO A 59 21.02 0.61 -1.25
C PRO A 59 21.69 0.72 -2.64
N VAL A 60 20.93 1.21 -3.60
CA VAL A 60 21.41 1.52 -4.96
C VAL A 60 21.72 3.01 -5.07
N LYS A 61 22.75 3.36 -5.84
CA LYS A 61 23.12 4.75 -6.12
C LYS A 61 22.44 5.23 -7.42
N TYR A 62 21.80 6.39 -7.34
CA TYR A 62 21.36 7.16 -8.51
C TYR A 62 22.52 7.35 -9.52
N PRO A 63 22.30 7.31 -10.85
CA PRO A 63 21.02 7.33 -11.58
C PRO A 63 20.43 5.96 -11.94
N GLN A 64 20.93 4.86 -11.36
CA GLN A 64 20.35 3.54 -11.59
C GLN A 64 18.90 3.49 -11.08
N ASP A 65 18.14 2.51 -11.59
CA ASP A 65 16.79 2.24 -11.11
C ASP A 65 16.78 2.21 -9.56
N PRO A 66 16.02 3.10 -8.92
CA PRO A 66 16.03 3.20 -7.47
C PRO A 66 15.42 1.96 -6.80
N ARG A 67 14.64 1.13 -7.52
CA ARG A 67 14.00 -0.06 -6.95
C ARG A 67 15.04 -1.02 -6.37
N SER A 68 15.10 -1.06 -5.05
CA SER A 68 15.89 -2.03 -4.30
C SER A 68 15.30 -2.25 -2.93
N THR A 69 15.62 -3.39 -2.31
CA THR A 69 15.18 -3.73 -0.95
C THR A 69 16.36 -3.70 0.02
N CYS A 70 16.26 -2.89 1.08
CA CYS A 70 17.23 -2.89 2.18
C CYS A 70 16.70 -3.76 3.32
N VAL A 71 17.55 -4.62 3.89
CA VAL A 71 17.14 -5.55 4.95
C VAL A 71 18.04 -5.41 6.17
N GLY A 72 17.48 -4.93 7.27
CA GLY A 72 18.07 -4.99 8.60
C GLY A 72 17.69 -6.30 9.30
N VAL A 73 18.56 -6.78 10.20
CA VAL A 73 18.32 -8.00 10.98
C VAL A 73 18.54 -7.72 12.46
N VAL A 74 17.52 -7.99 13.26
CA VAL A 74 17.50 -7.85 14.71
C VAL A 74 17.14 -9.20 15.30
N THR A 75 17.86 -9.61 16.33
CA THR A 75 17.50 -10.76 17.16
C THR A 75 17.17 -10.28 18.56
N TYR A 76 16.28 -10.96 19.27
CA TYR A 76 15.94 -10.56 20.64
C TYR A 76 15.62 -11.73 21.56
N ASP A 77 15.79 -11.50 22.85
CA ASP A 77 15.34 -12.34 23.95
C ASP A 77 14.83 -11.45 25.11
N SER A 78 15.51 -11.43 26.25
CA SER A 78 15.49 -10.36 27.25
C SER A 78 15.98 -8.99 26.73
N ASN A 79 16.90 -8.97 25.77
CA ASN A 79 17.45 -7.77 25.13
C ASN A 79 17.49 -7.95 23.61
N ALA A 80 17.64 -6.87 22.86
CA ALA A 80 17.79 -6.92 21.40
C ALA A 80 19.24 -6.71 20.96
N THR A 81 19.64 -7.45 19.93
CA THR A 81 20.92 -7.32 19.24
C THR A 81 20.67 -7.02 17.77
N VAL A 82 21.27 -5.95 17.26
CA VAL A 82 21.24 -5.63 15.83
C VAL A 82 22.34 -6.42 15.13
N ALA A 83 21.97 -7.48 14.42
CA ALA A 83 22.89 -8.30 13.65
C ALA A 83 23.31 -7.62 12.34
N ALA A 84 22.41 -6.84 11.74
CA ALA A 84 22.73 -6.00 10.58
C ALA A 84 21.85 -4.75 10.52
N GLN A 85 22.48 -3.65 10.15
CA GLN A 85 21.80 -2.41 9.77
C GLN A 85 21.20 -2.54 8.36
N MET A 86 20.21 -1.71 8.01
CA MET A 86 19.53 -1.78 6.70
C MET A 86 20.47 -1.66 5.50
N ASP A 87 21.54 -0.88 5.65
CA ASP A 87 22.54 -0.61 4.64
C ASP A 87 23.78 -1.51 4.72
N ALA A 88 23.80 -2.50 5.61
CA ALA A 88 24.96 -3.39 5.77
C ALA A 88 25.12 -4.35 4.58
N SER A 89 24.04 -5.03 4.19
CA SER A 89 24.03 -6.01 3.10
C SER A 89 23.92 -5.30 1.75
N LYS A 90 24.81 -5.62 0.81
CA LYS A 90 24.82 -5.05 -0.56
C LYS A 90 24.43 -6.06 -1.65
N SER A 91 24.12 -7.28 -1.23
CA SER A 91 23.71 -8.39 -2.09
C SER A 91 22.92 -9.42 -1.27
N PHE A 92 22.23 -10.33 -1.95
CA PHE A 92 21.62 -11.47 -1.26
C PHE A 92 22.67 -12.33 -0.55
N SER A 93 23.87 -12.49 -1.09
CA SER A 93 24.93 -13.28 -0.44
C SER A 93 25.36 -12.67 0.90
N ASP A 94 25.46 -11.35 1.00
CA ASP A 94 25.79 -10.67 2.26
C ASP A 94 24.68 -10.88 3.29
N LEU A 95 23.42 -10.66 2.86
CA LEU A 95 22.25 -10.86 3.71
C LEU A 95 22.13 -12.32 4.17
N TYR A 96 22.36 -13.27 3.28
CA TYR A 96 22.37 -14.69 3.59
C TYR A 96 23.41 -15.01 4.67
N ASN A 97 24.64 -14.50 4.54
CA ASN A 97 25.69 -14.69 5.55
C ASN A 97 25.30 -14.10 6.92
N VAL A 98 24.68 -12.91 6.94
CA VAL A 98 24.14 -12.33 8.19
C VAL A 98 23.10 -13.27 8.80
N ILE A 99 22.11 -13.71 8.01
CA ILE A 99 21.03 -14.60 8.46
C ILE A 99 21.59 -15.92 9.02
N GLN A 100 22.52 -16.55 8.30
CA GLN A 100 23.12 -17.82 8.73
C GLN A 100 23.97 -17.65 9.99
N GLY A 101 24.68 -16.51 10.13
CA GLY A 101 25.53 -16.23 11.29
C GLY A 101 24.77 -15.75 12.52
N SER A 102 23.64 -15.07 12.35
CA SER A 102 22.86 -14.51 13.46
C SER A 102 21.74 -15.43 13.97
N LEU A 103 21.30 -16.43 13.18
CA LEU A 103 20.21 -17.34 13.53
C LEU A 103 20.71 -18.79 13.65
N VAL A 104 21.80 -19.00 14.38
CA VAL A 104 22.47 -20.32 14.52
C VAL A 104 21.77 -21.22 15.55
N ALA A 105 21.49 -20.66 16.72
CA ALA A 105 20.90 -21.39 17.84
C ALA A 105 20.10 -20.44 18.74
N VAL A 106 19.13 -21.00 19.46
CA VAL A 106 18.43 -20.26 20.52
C VAL A 106 19.33 -20.06 21.74
N ASP A 107 19.05 -19.01 22.48
CA ASP A 107 19.62 -18.70 23.78
C ASP A 107 19.02 -19.62 24.86
N SER A 108 19.65 -19.69 26.03
CA SER A 108 19.22 -20.58 27.13
C SER A 108 18.11 -20.00 28.01
N THR A 109 17.51 -18.87 27.60
CA THR A 109 16.50 -18.15 28.39
C THR A 109 15.12 -18.32 27.80
N ASN A 110 14.09 -18.44 28.65
CA ASN A 110 12.68 -18.42 28.22
C ASN A 110 12.08 -17.00 28.17
N ILE A 111 12.92 -15.96 28.32
CA ILE A 111 12.48 -14.56 28.23
C ILE A 111 12.41 -14.14 26.77
N SER A 112 11.25 -13.63 26.34
CA SER A 112 11.00 -13.13 24.99
C SER A 112 10.24 -11.79 25.06
N TYR A 113 10.98 -10.69 25.14
CA TYR A 113 10.41 -9.34 25.13
C TYR A 113 10.43 -8.75 23.72
N LEU A 114 9.38 -9.02 22.94
CA LEU A 114 9.23 -8.50 21.57
C LEU A 114 9.33 -6.97 21.51
N SER A 115 8.96 -6.26 22.58
CA SER A 115 9.17 -4.82 22.72
C SER A 115 10.62 -4.40 22.49
N GLN A 116 11.60 -5.15 23.02
CA GLN A 116 13.03 -4.86 22.82
C GLN A 116 13.42 -5.02 21.34
N GLY A 117 12.93 -6.09 20.70
CA GLY A 117 13.13 -6.31 19.26
C GLY A 117 12.54 -5.18 18.41
N LEU A 118 11.30 -4.75 18.69
CA LEU A 118 10.65 -3.66 17.95
C LEU A 118 11.32 -2.29 18.20
N LEU A 119 11.82 -2.02 19.42
CA LEU A 119 12.57 -0.80 19.72
C LEU A 119 13.89 -0.75 18.93
N ALA A 120 14.60 -1.87 18.86
CA ALA A 120 15.82 -1.97 18.04
C ALA A 120 15.50 -1.82 16.54
N ALA A 121 14.39 -2.41 16.07
CA ALA A 121 13.95 -2.25 14.68
C ALA A 121 13.59 -0.80 14.33
N GLU A 122 12.88 -0.09 15.23
CA GLU A 122 12.58 1.33 15.07
C GLU A 122 13.87 2.15 14.90
N LYS A 123 14.88 1.88 15.74
CA LYS A 123 16.18 2.53 15.63
C LYS A 123 16.87 2.21 14.31
N VAL A 124 16.90 0.95 13.89
CA VAL A 124 17.50 0.52 12.59
C VAL A 124 16.82 1.23 11.41
N LEU A 125 15.49 1.38 11.44
CA LEU A 125 14.74 2.13 10.42
C LEU A 125 15.12 3.61 10.41
N GLN A 126 15.16 4.27 11.58
CA GLN A 126 15.52 5.68 11.71
C GLN A 126 16.96 5.97 11.25
N ASP A 127 17.89 5.13 11.72
CA ASP A 127 19.30 5.21 11.39
C ASP A 127 19.54 4.98 9.89
N GLY A 128 18.88 3.98 9.30
CA GLY A 128 19.03 3.68 7.88
C GLY A 128 18.42 4.74 6.97
N LEU A 129 17.27 5.33 7.33
CA LEU A 129 16.70 6.49 6.62
C LEU A 129 17.72 7.64 6.54
N SER A 130 18.37 7.94 7.66
CA SER A 130 19.36 9.03 7.76
C SER A 130 20.64 8.77 6.94
N ARG A 131 21.03 7.50 6.75
CA ARG A 131 22.24 7.13 6.00
C ARG A 131 22.02 6.92 4.51
N THR A 132 20.82 6.54 4.10
CA THR A 132 20.54 6.10 2.72
C THR A 132 19.66 7.05 1.92
N TYR A 133 19.00 8.02 2.58
CA TYR A 133 18.08 8.99 1.95
C TYR A 133 16.91 8.34 1.20
N ARG A 134 16.44 7.20 1.71
CA ARG A 134 15.39 6.36 1.11
C ARG A 134 13.97 6.76 1.57
N TYR A 135 13.58 8.00 1.32
CA TYR A 135 12.31 8.55 1.83
C TYR A 135 11.04 7.98 1.18
N ASN A 136 11.14 7.46 -0.05
CA ASN A 136 9.98 7.00 -0.82
C ASN A 136 9.62 5.52 -0.58
N TYR A 137 10.41 4.78 0.20
CA TYR A 137 10.25 3.34 0.39
C TYR A 137 9.34 3.07 1.58
N LYS A 138 8.41 2.11 1.42
CA LYS A 138 7.62 1.66 2.57
C LYS A 138 8.49 0.87 3.53
N ARG A 139 8.26 1.13 4.81
CA ARG A 139 8.99 0.52 5.92
C ARG A 139 8.20 -0.64 6.47
N VAL A 140 8.87 -1.77 6.64
CA VAL A 140 8.24 -3.03 7.09
C VAL A 140 9.04 -3.62 8.23
N VAL A 141 8.35 -4.10 9.26
CA VAL A 141 8.94 -4.96 10.28
C VAL A 141 8.31 -6.35 10.16
N ILE A 142 9.14 -7.37 9.99
CA ILE A 142 8.71 -8.77 10.05
C ILE A 142 9.13 -9.33 11.41
N ALA A 143 8.18 -9.54 12.31
CA ALA A 143 8.42 -9.98 13.68
C ALA A 143 8.08 -11.45 13.87
N PHE A 144 9.09 -12.30 14.00
CA PHE A 144 8.96 -13.70 14.37
C PHE A 144 9.05 -13.83 15.88
N ALA A 145 7.96 -14.25 16.53
CA ALA A 145 7.85 -14.28 17.98
C ALA A 145 7.30 -15.62 18.47
N SER A 146 7.95 -16.22 19.47
CA SER A 146 7.53 -17.50 20.08
C SER A 146 6.68 -17.31 21.35
N ALA A 147 6.61 -16.09 21.89
CA ALA A 147 5.80 -15.77 23.06
C ALA A 147 5.34 -14.31 23.07
N TYR A 148 4.27 -14.04 23.83
CA TYR A 148 3.79 -12.70 24.15
C TYR A 148 4.05 -12.41 25.64
N GLN A 149 5.17 -11.79 25.96
CA GLN A 149 5.56 -11.46 27.33
C GLN A 149 5.70 -9.95 27.54
N GLY A 150 5.68 -9.53 28.82
CA GLY A 150 5.86 -8.14 29.22
C GLY A 150 4.59 -7.28 29.24
N SER A 151 3.42 -7.87 28.96
CA SER A 151 2.13 -7.19 28.99
C SER A 151 1.91 -6.43 30.31
N GLY A 152 1.52 -5.16 30.23
CA GLY A 152 1.28 -4.31 31.40
C GLY A 152 2.53 -3.85 32.15
N THR A 153 3.73 -4.10 31.60
CA THR A 153 5.01 -3.66 32.18
C THR A 153 5.72 -2.67 31.25
N ILE A 154 6.93 -2.22 31.63
CA ILE A 154 7.78 -1.43 30.73
C ILE A 154 8.16 -2.17 29.44
N ASN A 155 8.08 -3.51 29.45
CA ASN A 155 8.36 -4.35 28.28
C ASN A 155 7.10 -4.67 27.47
N ASP A 156 5.99 -3.97 27.67
CA ASP A 156 4.79 -4.15 26.85
C ASP A 156 5.09 -3.74 25.38
N VAL A 157 4.74 -4.64 24.45
CA VAL A 157 5.00 -4.46 23.02
C VAL A 157 4.00 -3.50 22.36
N LEU A 158 2.78 -3.39 22.88
CA LEU A 158 1.70 -2.65 22.20
C LEU A 158 1.98 -1.16 22.04
N PRO A 159 2.55 -0.43 23.04
CA PRO A 159 2.91 0.97 22.85
C PRO A 159 3.91 1.18 21.72
N VAL A 160 4.91 0.28 21.60
CA VAL A 160 5.94 0.33 20.55
C VAL A 160 5.33 0.02 19.19
N ALA A 161 4.53 -1.04 19.10
CA ALA A 161 3.86 -1.43 17.87
C ALA A 161 2.89 -0.35 17.36
N LYS A 162 2.11 0.28 18.25
CA LYS A 162 1.22 1.40 17.91
C LYS A 162 2.01 2.60 17.38
N ARG A 163 3.13 2.95 18.02
CA ARG A 163 3.99 4.05 17.55
C ARG A 163 4.56 3.78 16.15
N LEU A 164 5.09 2.57 15.92
CA LEU A 164 5.59 2.17 14.60
C LEU A 164 4.50 2.26 13.52
N LYS A 165 3.30 1.73 13.81
CA LYS A 165 2.15 1.79 12.88
C LYS A 165 1.71 3.22 12.60
N ASN A 166 1.63 4.07 13.62
CA ASN A 166 1.29 5.49 13.46
C ASN A 166 2.35 6.25 12.64
N ASN A 167 3.60 5.81 12.69
CA ASN A 167 4.69 6.35 11.89
C ASN A 167 4.75 5.74 10.47
N GLY A 168 3.72 5.02 10.02
CA GLY A 168 3.64 4.45 8.67
C GLY A 168 4.48 3.21 8.43
N VAL A 169 4.87 2.49 9.49
CA VAL A 169 5.57 1.20 9.39
C VAL A 169 4.53 0.07 9.39
N THR A 170 4.57 -0.80 8.39
CA THR A 170 3.74 -2.02 8.39
C THR A 170 4.42 -3.09 9.23
N ILE A 171 3.70 -3.65 10.21
CA ILE A 171 4.21 -4.77 11.01
C ILE A 171 3.55 -6.06 10.53
N ILE A 172 4.36 -6.99 10.04
CA ILE A 172 3.98 -8.37 9.77
C ILE A 172 4.38 -9.19 10.99
N SER A 173 3.42 -9.69 11.76
CA SER A 173 3.74 -10.60 12.87
C SER A 173 3.64 -12.05 12.40
N VAL A 174 4.58 -12.88 12.84
CA VAL A 174 4.61 -14.31 12.59
C VAL A 174 4.64 -15.02 13.93
N ALA A 175 3.48 -15.55 14.33
CA ALA A 175 3.35 -16.30 15.57
C ALA A 175 4.01 -17.68 15.43
N CYS A 176 5.14 -17.85 16.10
CA CYS A 176 5.95 -19.07 16.13
C CYS A 176 5.64 -19.87 17.40
N THR A 177 4.35 -20.06 17.70
CA THR A 177 3.87 -20.68 18.93
C THR A 177 2.59 -21.45 18.73
N THR A 178 2.45 -22.54 19.47
CA THR A 178 1.23 -23.36 19.50
C THR A 178 0.19 -22.79 20.47
N ASP A 179 0.58 -21.93 21.41
CA ASP A 179 -0.31 -21.27 22.36
C ASP A 179 -1.28 -20.32 21.63
N SER A 180 -2.58 -20.59 21.77
CA SER A 180 -3.64 -19.81 21.16
C SER A 180 -3.76 -18.40 21.72
N GLU A 181 -3.56 -18.22 23.03
CA GLU A 181 -3.67 -16.91 23.67
C GLU A 181 -2.51 -16.02 23.25
N ALA A 182 -1.29 -16.57 23.24
CA ALA A 182 -0.13 -15.86 22.74
C ALA A 182 -0.27 -15.50 21.25
N ARG A 183 -0.83 -16.41 20.43
CA ARG A 183 -1.10 -16.15 19.00
C ARG A 183 -2.10 -15.03 18.79
N GLU A 184 -3.20 -15.03 19.54
CA GLU A 184 -4.20 -13.97 19.48
C GLU A 184 -3.58 -12.63 19.90
N ALA A 185 -2.83 -12.61 21.00
CA ALA A 185 -2.14 -11.41 21.45
C ALA A 185 -1.13 -10.89 20.42
N LEU A 186 -0.32 -11.77 19.81
CA LEU A 186 0.62 -11.41 18.74
C LEU A 186 -0.08 -10.90 17.47
N SER A 187 -1.31 -11.31 17.20
CA SER A 187 -2.10 -10.77 16.07
C SER A 187 -2.41 -9.29 16.24
N THR A 188 -2.55 -8.81 17.48
CA THR A 188 -2.83 -7.39 17.79
C THR A 188 -1.62 -6.48 17.56
N VAL A 189 -0.41 -7.07 17.56
CA VAL A 189 0.85 -6.37 17.27
C VAL A 189 0.93 -6.01 15.78
N ALA A 190 0.47 -6.89 14.90
CA ALA A 190 0.52 -6.70 13.45
C ALA A 190 -0.29 -5.47 12.99
N SER A 191 0.02 -5.01 11.78
CA SER A 191 -0.89 -4.17 11.01
C SER A 191 -2.10 -5.00 10.56
N PRO A 192 -3.28 -4.37 10.37
CA PRO A 192 -4.48 -5.10 9.92
C PRO A 192 -4.21 -5.95 8.67
N GLY A 193 -4.56 -7.23 8.71
CA GLY A 193 -4.33 -8.17 7.60
C GLY A 193 -2.92 -8.79 7.51
N TYR A 194 -2.00 -8.44 8.42
CA TYR A 194 -0.60 -8.88 8.38
C TYR A 194 -0.19 -9.76 9.57
N ALA A 195 -1.14 -10.41 10.23
CA ALA A 195 -0.88 -11.42 11.25
C ALA A 195 -0.80 -12.81 10.60
N LEU A 196 0.36 -13.44 10.68
CA LEU A 196 0.66 -14.77 10.15
C LEU A 196 0.95 -15.75 11.29
N VAL A 197 0.84 -17.03 10.98
CA VAL A 197 1.13 -18.13 11.91
C VAL A 197 2.14 -19.03 11.23
N ASP A 198 3.21 -19.38 11.95
CA ASP A 198 4.11 -20.41 11.49
C ASP A 198 3.54 -21.80 11.83
N GLU A 199 3.01 -22.48 10.82
CA GLU A 199 2.45 -23.83 10.92
C GLU A 199 3.50 -24.94 10.73
N MET A 200 4.78 -24.62 10.92
CA MET A 200 5.90 -25.51 10.59
C MET A 200 5.93 -25.96 9.11
N ASN A 201 5.43 -25.10 8.22
CA ASN A 201 5.41 -25.31 6.78
C ASN A 201 6.12 -24.14 6.07
N THR A 202 7.40 -24.34 5.75
CA THR A 202 8.24 -23.30 5.13
C THR A 202 7.67 -22.79 3.81
N ALA A 203 7.20 -23.67 2.92
CA ALA A 203 6.70 -23.26 1.60
C ALA A 203 5.46 -22.36 1.73
N LYS A 204 4.54 -22.72 2.63
CA LYS A 204 3.34 -21.92 2.92
C LYS A 204 3.72 -20.55 3.50
N LEU A 205 4.62 -20.51 4.48
CA LEU A 205 5.03 -19.26 5.10
C LEU A 205 5.81 -18.35 4.13
N VAL A 206 6.67 -18.92 3.28
CA VAL A 206 7.35 -18.19 2.20
C VAL A 206 6.33 -17.55 1.25
N GLN A 207 5.30 -18.29 0.84
CA GLN A 207 4.23 -17.76 0.00
C GLN A 207 3.46 -16.62 0.69
N GLN A 208 3.07 -16.81 1.95
CA GLN A 208 2.35 -15.80 2.72
C GLN A 208 3.17 -14.52 2.91
N LEU A 209 4.45 -14.63 3.26
CA LEU A 209 5.34 -13.47 3.40
C LEU A 209 5.60 -12.79 2.07
N THR A 210 5.78 -13.55 0.98
CA THR A 210 5.92 -12.99 -0.38
C THR A 210 4.70 -12.15 -0.74
N ASN A 211 3.49 -12.71 -0.56
CA ASN A 211 2.25 -12.00 -0.84
C ASN A 211 2.07 -10.76 0.05
N ALA A 212 2.43 -10.86 1.34
CA ALA A 212 2.38 -9.73 2.25
C ALA A 212 3.32 -8.60 1.81
N LEU A 213 4.57 -8.90 1.44
CA LEU A 213 5.53 -7.91 0.97
C LEU A 213 5.09 -7.27 -0.35
N LEU A 214 4.58 -8.05 -1.30
CA LEU A 214 4.01 -7.53 -2.55
C LEU A 214 2.82 -6.61 -2.28
N SER A 215 1.94 -6.98 -1.36
CA SER A 215 0.81 -6.15 -0.93
C SER A 215 1.28 -4.83 -0.30
N VAL A 216 2.31 -4.86 0.56
CA VAL A 216 2.87 -3.62 1.14
C VAL A 216 3.55 -2.74 0.10
N ASN A 217 4.17 -3.35 -0.90
CA ASN A 217 4.78 -2.62 -2.01
C ASN A 217 3.74 -2.04 -2.98
N CYS A 218 2.45 -2.41 -2.84
CA CYS A 218 1.37 -1.74 -3.52
C CYS A 218 0.71 -0.69 -2.63
N PHE A 219 1.00 0.60 -2.89
CA PHE A 219 0.58 1.67 -1.99
C PHE A 219 0.31 2.98 -2.69
N CYS A 220 -0.48 3.82 -2.02
CA CYS A 220 -0.84 5.15 -2.48
C CYS A 220 0.06 6.26 -1.91
N PRO A 221 0.07 7.45 -2.55
CA PRO A 221 0.64 8.65 -1.95
C PRO A 221 -0.04 8.98 -0.61
N SER A 222 0.59 9.84 0.19
CA SER A 222 0.02 10.26 1.48
C SER A 222 -1.36 10.86 1.29
N ASP A 223 -2.32 10.49 2.15
CA ASP A 223 -3.72 10.97 2.14
C ASP A 223 -4.59 10.47 0.97
N TRP A 224 -4.00 9.78 -0.01
CA TRP A 224 -4.76 9.10 -1.05
C TRP A 224 -5.25 7.73 -0.56
N VAL A 225 -6.45 7.36 -0.99
CA VAL A 225 -7.08 6.08 -0.62
C VAL A 225 -6.97 5.11 -1.78
N GLN A 226 -6.51 3.90 -1.50
CA GLN A 226 -6.45 2.85 -2.51
C GLN A 226 -7.85 2.36 -2.86
N LEU A 227 -8.14 2.24 -4.14
CA LEU A 227 -9.34 1.56 -4.61
C LEU A 227 -9.26 0.10 -4.17
N GLY A 228 -10.26 -0.33 -3.40
CA GLY A 228 -10.37 -1.68 -2.88
C GLY A 228 -11.82 -2.13 -2.86
N GLY A 229 -12.03 -3.43 -2.69
CA GLY A 229 -13.36 -3.94 -2.40
C GLY A 229 -13.77 -3.68 -0.95
N SER A 230 -15.05 -3.92 -0.63
CA SER A 230 -15.63 -3.70 0.69
C SER A 230 -15.05 -4.56 1.83
N ASN A 231 -14.22 -5.56 1.50
CA ASN A 231 -13.64 -6.51 2.45
C ASN A 231 -12.11 -6.56 2.33
N THR A 232 -11.42 -6.84 3.44
CA THR A 232 -9.96 -6.98 3.56
C THR A 232 -9.34 -8.08 2.69
N SER A 233 -10.15 -8.97 2.12
CA SER A 233 -9.74 -10.04 1.20
C SER A 233 -9.87 -9.66 -0.28
N SER A 234 -10.36 -8.46 -0.58
CA SER A 234 -10.53 -7.99 -1.97
C SER A 234 -9.17 -7.64 -2.56
N PRO A 235 -8.93 -7.90 -3.85
CA PRO A 235 -7.65 -7.55 -4.46
C PRO A 235 -7.46 -6.03 -4.44
N ASN A 236 -6.25 -5.59 -4.08
CA ASN A 236 -5.89 -4.18 -4.13
C ASN A 236 -5.73 -3.77 -5.60
N PHE A 237 -6.41 -2.70 -5.98
CA PHE A 237 -6.23 -2.10 -7.31
C PHE A 237 -5.00 -1.21 -7.32
N ALA A 238 -4.35 -1.10 -8.47
CA ALA A 238 -3.26 -0.15 -8.71
C ALA A 238 -3.79 1.27 -8.95
N VAL A 239 -4.88 1.65 -8.27
CA VAL A 239 -5.57 2.93 -8.41
C VAL A 239 -5.72 3.55 -7.04
N CYS A 240 -5.28 4.80 -6.91
CA CYS A 240 -5.39 5.61 -5.72
C CYS A 240 -6.28 6.80 -6.03
N VAL A 241 -7.16 7.17 -5.12
CA VAL A 241 -8.07 8.31 -5.31
C VAL A 241 -8.02 9.29 -4.15
N GLN A 242 -8.23 10.56 -4.47
CA GLN A 242 -8.41 11.61 -3.48
C GLN A 242 -9.46 12.60 -3.94
N GLY A 243 -10.45 12.83 -3.07
CA GLY A 243 -11.48 13.83 -3.24
C GLY A 243 -11.01 15.20 -2.78
N PHE A 244 -11.35 16.23 -3.55
CA PHE A 244 -11.00 17.62 -3.29
C PHE A 244 -12.23 18.52 -3.40
N LYS A 245 -12.12 19.69 -2.77
CA LYS A 245 -13.05 20.80 -2.91
C LYS A 245 -12.26 22.01 -3.43
N SER A 246 -12.79 22.69 -4.44
CA SER A 246 -12.33 24.02 -4.82
C SER A 246 -13.29 25.10 -4.29
N THR A 247 -12.73 26.19 -3.78
CA THR A 247 -13.47 27.41 -3.42
C THR A 247 -12.93 28.59 -4.20
N GLY A 248 -13.77 29.22 -5.04
CA GLY A 248 -13.54 30.57 -5.54
C GLY A 248 -12.99 30.72 -6.97
N GLY A 249 -13.76 30.35 -7.99
CA GLY A 249 -13.46 30.72 -9.39
C GLY A 249 -14.56 30.37 -10.40
N ASN A 250 -14.56 31.05 -11.55
CA ASN A 250 -15.48 30.87 -12.68
C ASN A 250 -15.09 29.68 -13.62
N TRP A 251 -14.12 28.84 -13.25
CA TRP A 251 -13.44 27.89 -14.15
C TRP A 251 -13.60 26.41 -13.70
N GLY A 252 -14.83 25.99 -13.36
CA GLY A 252 -15.15 24.74 -12.64
C GLY A 252 -14.40 23.45 -13.03
N PHE A 253 -14.67 22.88 -14.21
CA PHE A 253 -14.10 21.58 -14.63
C PHE A 253 -12.64 21.66 -15.05
N GLU A 254 -12.27 22.67 -15.85
CA GLU A 254 -10.87 22.86 -16.31
C GLU A 254 -9.93 23.05 -15.11
N TYR A 255 -10.37 23.78 -14.09
CA TYR A 255 -9.63 23.87 -12.83
C TYR A 255 -9.49 22.51 -12.14
N ALA A 256 -10.53 21.67 -12.13
CA ALA A 256 -10.45 20.35 -11.53
C ALA A 256 -9.44 19.45 -12.26
N VAL A 257 -9.36 19.55 -13.59
CA VAL A 257 -8.33 18.88 -14.41
C VAL A 257 -6.94 19.37 -14.02
N GLU A 258 -6.70 20.69 -14.05
CA GLU A 258 -5.40 21.28 -13.69
C GLU A 258 -5.00 20.97 -12.25
N TYR A 259 -5.96 21.01 -11.32
CA TYR A 259 -5.71 20.70 -9.92
C TYR A 259 -5.27 19.26 -9.76
N CYS A 260 -5.95 18.29 -10.39
CA CYS A 260 -5.53 16.90 -10.32
C CYS A 260 -4.12 16.71 -10.89
N GLN A 261 -3.79 17.35 -12.01
CA GLN A 261 -2.45 17.29 -12.60
C GLN A 261 -1.36 17.87 -11.68
N GLY A 262 -1.70 18.85 -10.84
CA GLY A 262 -0.81 19.42 -9.84
C GLY A 262 -0.81 18.71 -8.49
N ALA A 263 -1.84 17.91 -8.17
CA ALA A 263 -2.01 17.26 -6.88
C ALA A 263 -1.04 16.09 -6.66
N GLU A 264 -0.72 15.34 -7.72
CA GLU A 264 0.31 14.31 -7.73
C GLU A 264 0.80 14.07 -9.17
N THR A 265 2.03 13.59 -9.33
CA THR A 265 2.60 13.29 -10.66
C THR A 265 1.73 12.26 -11.38
N ASN A 266 1.32 12.59 -12.62
CA ASN A 266 0.41 11.77 -13.45
C ASN A 266 -1.01 11.58 -12.87
N ALA A 267 -1.41 12.36 -11.88
CA ALA A 267 -2.80 12.36 -11.44
C ALA A 267 -3.72 13.08 -12.44
N TYR A 268 -4.98 12.67 -12.47
CA TYR A 268 -6.00 13.16 -13.39
C TYR A 268 -7.39 12.95 -12.78
N LEU A 269 -8.44 13.51 -13.38
CA LEU A 269 -9.81 13.29 -12.88
C LEU A 269 -10.21 11.81 -12.98
N ALA A 270 -10.90 11.33 -11.95
CA ALA A 270 -11.23 9.92 -11.83
C ALA A 270 -12.18 9.45 -12.94
N ASN A 271 -11.89 8.28 -13.48
CA ASN A 271 -12.80 7.57 -14.38
C ASN A 271 -13.72 6.62 -13.59
N GLU A 272 -14.77 6.14 -14.24
CA GLU A 272 -15.66 5.12 -13.68
C GLU A 272 -15.95 4.04 -14.72
N PHE A 273 -15.08 3.04 -14.76
CA PHE A 273 -15.20 1.93 -15.70
C PHE A 273 -16.02 0.74 -15.17
N SER A 274 -16.48 0.80 -13.92
CA SER A 274 -17.27 -0.27 -13.30
C SER A 274 -18.22 0.28 -12.24
N GLN A 275 -19.30 -0.47 -11.97
CA GLN A 275 -20.21 -0.19 -10.86
C GLN A 275 -19.47 -0.18 -9.51
N GLN A 276 -18.50 -1.09 -9.32
CA GLN A 276 -17.72 -1.16 -8.09
C GLN A 276 -16.98 0.16 -7.81
N LYS A 277 -16.35 0.74 -8.84
CA LYS A 277 -15.63 2.00 -8.69
C LYS A 277 -16.60 3.16 -8.48
N HIS A 278 -17.71 3.21 -9.21
CA HIS A 278 -18.76 4.21 -9.02
C HIS A 278 -19.28 4.23 -7.58
N ASP A 279 -19.66 3.07 -7.04
CA ASP A 279 -20.17 2.93 -5.67
C ASP A 279 -19.11 3.30 -4.62
N PHE A 280 -17.85 2.90 -4.87
CA PHE A 280 -16.72 3.24 -4.02
C PHE A 280 -16.50 4.76 -3.97
N LEU A 281 -16.45 5.43 -5.12
CA LEU A 281 -16.24 6.87 -5.21
C LEU A 281 -17.39 7.65 -4.56
N HIS A 282 -18.64 7.23 -4.79
CA HIS A 282 -19.80 7.83 -4.14
C HIS A 282 -19.71 7.73 -2.62
N THR A 283 -19.48 6.53 -2.09
CA THR A 283 -19.37 6.30 -0.63
C THR A 283 -18.19 7.08 -0.04
N TYR A 284 -17.05 7.10 -0.73
CA TYR A 284 -15.88 7.84 -0.31
C TYR A 284 -16.15 9.35 -0.25
N MET A 285 -16.75 9.92 -1.30
CA MET A 285 -17.06 11.36 -1.36
C MET A 285 -18.10 11.77 -0.32
N LEU A 286 -19.13 10.94 -0.09
CA LEU A 286 -20.14 11.17 0.93
C LEU A 286 -19.52 11.23 2.34
N ASN A 287 -18.62 10.29 2.65
CA ASN A 287 -17.94 10.26 3.94
C ASN A 287 -16.93 11.41 4.10
N LYS A 288 -16.25 11.81 3.02
CA LYS A 288 -15.24 12.86 3.04
C LYS A 288 -15.86 14.26 3.10
N PHE A 289 -17.00 14.46 2.45
CA PHE A 289 -17.68 15.74 2.32
C PHE A 289 -19.14 15.68 2.82
N PRO A 290 -19.39 15.30 4.09
CA PRO A 290 -20.74 15.05 4.61
C PRO A 290 -21.62 16.30 4.72
N ALA A 291 -21.03 17.49 4.58
CA ALA A 291 -21.75 18.77 4.65
C ALA A 291 -22.36 19.20 3.30
N TYR A 292 -22.09 18.48 2.21
CA TYR A 292 -22.62 18.79 0.87
C TYR A 292 -23.81 17.88 0.58
N ASP A 293 -25.00 18.47 0.63
CA ASP A 293 -26.27 17.82 0.34
C ASP A 293 -27.14 18.76 -0.52
N PRO A 294 -27.45 18.41 -1.79
CA PRO A 294 -27.06 17.17 -2.47
C PRO A 294 -25.54 17.08 -2.71
N LEU A 295 -24.98 15.88 -2.53
CA LEU A 295 -23.59 15.60 -2.89
C LEU A 295 -23.47 15.55 -4.42
N GLU A 296 -22.68 16.44 -4.99
CA GLU A 296 -22.37 16.47 -6.42
C GLU A 296 -20.87 16.64 -6.59
N TYR A 297 -20.25 15.90 -7.52
CA TYR A 297 -18.82 16.05 -7.82
C TYR A 297 -18.46 15.67 -9.25
N TYR A 298 -17.46 16.35 -9.81
CA TYR A 298 -16.93 16.05 -11.13
C TYR A 298 -16.20 14.72 -11.19
N ILE A 299 -16.42 14.01 -12.30
CA ILE A 299 -15.63 12.87 -12.77
C ILE A 299 -14.95 13.25 -14.09
N GLY A 300 -13.96 12.49 -14.53
CA GLY A 300 -13.16 12.81 -15.71
C GLY A 300 -13.85 12.61 -17.05
N LEU A 301 -15.18 12.64 -17.15
CA LEU A 301 -15.89 12.45 -18.41
C LEU A 301 -16.30 13.81 -19.01
N SER A 302 -15.83 14.12 -20.22
CA SER A 302 -16.09 15.37 -20.93
C SER A 302 -16.41 15.13 -22.40
N TYR A 303 -17.14 16.06 -23.03
CA TYR A 303 -17.52 15.99 -24.44
C TYR A 303 -16.84 17.07 -25.26
N TRP A 304 -16.08 16.64 -26.26
CA TRP A 304 -15.45 17.51 -27.24
C TRP A 304 -15.22 16.75 -28.55
N GLY A 305 -15.08 17.47 -29.67
CA GLY A 305 -14.79 16.80 -30.96
C GLY A 305 -15.87 15.81 -31.43
N ASN A 306 -17.13 16.03 -31.07
CA ASN A 306 -18.27 15.14 -31.32
C ASN A 306 -18.22 13.77 -30.63
N GLN A 307 -17.47 13.64 -29.53
CA GLN A 307 -17.34 12.38 -28.80
C GLN A 307 -17.08 12.62 -27.30
N TRP A 308 -17.49 11.65 -26.48
CA TRP A 308 -17.18 11.63 -25.05
C TRP A 308 -15.80 11.03 -24.81
N TYR A 309 -15.03 11.63 -23.91
CA TYR A 309 -13.69 11.19 -23.53
C TYR A 309 -13.53 11.17 -22.02
N TRP A 310 -12.83 10.15 -21.54
CA TRP A 310 -12.26 10.10 -20.21
C TRP A 310 -10.93 10.84 -20.19
N GLU A 311 -10.77 11.73 -19.22
CA GLU A 311 -9.50 12.32 -18.84
C GLU A 311 -8.46 11.22 -18.60
N GLN A 312 -7.22 11.53 -18.97
CA GLN A 312 -6.05 10.67 -18.82
C GLN A 312 -4.91 11.50 -18.22
N PRO A 313 -3.84 10.86 -17.70
CA PRO A 313 -2.66 11.58 -17.26
C PRO A 313 -2.16 12.60 -18.30
N TYR A 314 -1.60 13.71 -17.83
CA TYR A 314 -1.13 14.79 -18.71
C TYR A 314 -0.25 14.26 -19.85
N LYS A 315 -0.52 14.70 -21.08
CA LYS A 315 0.11 14.26 -22.34
C LYS A 315 -0.15 12.82 -22.78
N GLN A 316 -1.00 12.07 -22.10
CA GLN A 316 -1.53 10.81 -22.63
C GLN A 316 -2.72 11.08 -23.55
N GLU A 317 -2.93 10.21 -24.52
CA GLU A 317 -4.07 10.31 -25.43
C GLU A 317 -5.38 10.14 -24.64
N SER A 318 -6.35 11.02 -24.88
CA SER A 318 -7.67 10.91 -24.27
C SER A 318 -8.33 9.57 -24.61
N LEU A 319 -8.93 8.92 -23.61
CA LEU A 319 -9.58 7.63 -23.81
C LEU A 319 -11.04 7.85 -24.20
N PRO A 320 -11.49 7.45 -25.40
CA PRO A 320 -12.88 7.63 -25.79
C PRO A 320 -13.83 6.87 -24.87
N PHE A 321 -15.06 7.34 -24.69
CA PHE A 321 -16.09 6.58 -23.99
C PHE A 321 -16.47 5.32 -24.79
N ASN A 322 -16.51 4.16 -24.15
CA ASN A 322 -16.98 2.92 -24.75
C ASN A 322 -18.49 2.74 -24.49
N PRO A 323 -19.36 2.87 -25.52
CA PRO A 323 -20.81 2.74 -25.34
C PRO A 323 -21.26 1.31 -24.98
N ASN A 324 -20.42 0.30 -25.20
CA ASN A 324 -20.68 -1.09 -24.80
C ASN A 324 -20.11 -1.42 -23.40
N GLY A 325 -19.44 -0.47 -22.75
CA GLY A 325 -18.86 -0.62 -21.42
C GLY A 325 -19.83 -0.27 -20.29
N TYR A 326 -19.31 -0.15 -19.08
CA TYR A 326 -20.09 0.35 -17.95
C TYR A 326 -20.55 1.79 -18.19
N SER A 327 -21.77 2.08 -17.75
CA SER A 327 -22.32 3.42 -17.76
C SER A 327 -23.29 3.63 -16.61
N ALA A 328 -23.19 4.80 -15.97
CA ALA A 328 -24.17 5.27 -15.00
C ALA A 328 -24.94 6.51 -15.51
N TRP A 329 -25.14 6.65 -16.82
CA TRP A 329 -25.92 7.76 -17.39
C TRP A 329 -27.29 7.88 -16.73
N ALA A 330 -27.62 9.08 -16.26
CA ALA A 330 -28.97 9.40 -15.80
C ALA A 330 -29.98 9.29 -16.96
N PRO A 331 -31.27 9.00 -16.66
CA PRO A 331 -32.31 8.99 -17.69
C PRO A 331 -32.32 10.29 -18.51
N GLY A 332 -32.27 10.18 -19.84
CA GLY A 332 -32.22 11.32 -20.76
C GLY A 332 -30.81 11.82 -21.09
N TYR A 333 -29.76 11.19 -20.58
CA TYR A 333 -28.36 11.45 -20.92
C TYR A 333 -27.73 10.26 -21.67
N PRO A 334 -26.66 10.49 -22.46
CA PRO A 334 -26.13 11.82 -22.84
C PRO A 334 -27.07 12.54 -23.83
N LYS A 335 -27.07 13.88 -23.82
CA LYS A 335 -27.89 14.68 -24.75
C LYS A 335 -27.24 14.70 -26.15
N ALA A 336 -28.04 14.72 -27.20
CA ALA A 336 -27.57 14.59 -28.59
C ALA A 336 -26.84 15.82 -29.15
N ASN A 337 -26.95 16.99 -28.50
CA ASN A 337 -26.40 18.27 -28.92
C ASN A 337 -25.46 18.89 -27.88
N SER A 338 -24.90 18.06 -27.01
CA SER A 338 -23.89 18.45 -26.04
C SER A 338 -22.68 19.02 -26.77
N THR A 339 -22.31 20.28 -26.56
CA THR A 339 -21.00 20.81 -26.99
C THR A 339 -20.32 21.40 -25.77
N GLY A 340 -19.10 20.98 -25.44
CA GLY A 340 -18.35 21.48 -24.29
C GLY A 340 -18.99 21.10 -22.95
N GLN A 341 -19.60 19.90 -22.87
CA GLN A 341 -20.23 19.42 -21.65
C GLN A 341 -19.25 18.61 -20.81
N THR A 342 -19.43 18.69 -19.50
CA THR A 342 -18.68 17.96 -18.49
C THR A 342 -19.67 17.21 -17.61
N ILE A 343 -19.24 16.11 -17.00
CA ILE A 343 -20.12 15.23 -16.22
C ILE A 343 -19.78 15.28 -14.75
N ALA A 344 -20.83 15.39 -13.96
CA ALA A 344 -20.78 15.19 -12.53
C ALA A 344 -21.60 13.96 -12.15
N ASN A 345 -21.14 13.35 -11.07
CA ASN A 345 -21.84 12.34 -10.32
C ASN A 345 -22.75 13.04 -9.31
N GLN A 346 -24.05 12.76 -9.35
CA GLN A 346 -25.06 13.53 -8.62
C GLN A 346 -26.32 12.70 -8.32
N PRO A 347 -27.14 13.09 -7.32
CA PRO A 347 -28.40 12.42 -7.06
C PRO A 347 -29.42 12.71 -8.17
N VAL A 348 -30.00 11.64 -8.71
CA VAL A 348 -31.11 11.66 -9.66
C VAL A 348 -32.23 10.81 -9.10
N GLY A 349 -33.23 11.48 -8.51
CA GLY A 349 -34.29 10.80 -7.76
C GLY A 349 -33.74 10.09 -6.52
N THR A 350 -33.86 8.77 -6.48
CA THR A 350 -33.32 7.92 -5.39
C THR A 350 -31.99 7.25 -5.74
N THR A 351 -31.43 7.56 -6.90
CA THR A 351 -30.18 6.96 -7.41
C THR A 351 -29.08 8.01 -7.54
N PHE A 352 -27.84 7.55 -7.68
CA PHE A 352 -26.70 8.40 -7.98
C PHE A 352 -26.25 8.09 -9.41
N ALA A 353 -26.08 9.10 -10.26
CA ALA A 353 -25.91 8.92 -11.70
C ALA A 353 -25.10 10.05 -12.37
N TRP A 354 -24.65 9.80 -13.59
CA TRP A 354 -23.94 10.74 -14.45
C TRP A 354 -24.90 11.69 -15.14
N ALA A 355 -24.74 12.99 -14.91
CA ALA A 355 -25.45 14.04 -15.63
C ALA A 355 -24.62 15.33 -15.67
N GLU A 356 -25.12 16.32 -16.41
CA GLU A 356 -24.56 17.67 -16.38
C GLU A 356 -24.63 18.25 -14.96
N PRO A 357 -23.55 18.89 -14.48
CA PRO A 357 -23.52 19.54 -13.18
C PRO A 357 -24.71 20.48 -12.94
N GLN A 358 -25.27 20.47 -11.73
CA GLN A 358 -26.41 21.31 -11.33
C GLN A 358 -26.00 22.43 -10.37
N THR A 359 -24.89 22.25 -9.66
CA THR A 359 -24.37 23.21 -8.68
C THR A 359 -23.06 23.83 -9.13
N PHE A 360 -22.71 24.95 -8.49
CA PHE A 360 -21.39 25.58 -8.62
C PHE A 360 -20.44 25.11 -7.50
N ASP A 361 -20.82 24.09 -6.74
CA ASP A 361 -19.96 23.49 -5.73
C ASP A 361 -18.96 22.56 -6.41
N TRP A 362 -17.70 22.97 -6.39
CA TRP A 362 -16.64 22.30 -7.12
C TRP A 362 -16.02 21.19 -6.29
N LEU A 363 -16.77 20.11 -6.05
CA LEU A 363 -16.19 18.86 -5.60
C LEU A 363 -15.71 18.05 -6.81
N PHE A 364 -14.63 17.32 -6.65
CA PHE A 364 -14.11 16.45 -7.70
C PHE A 364 -13.23 15.35 -7.11
N VAL A 365 -13.05 14.28 -7.87
CA VAL A 365 -12.18 13.16 -7.49
C VAL A 365 -11.01 13.09 -8.45
N CYS A 366 -9.79 13.15 -7.92
CA CYS A 366 -8.60 12.81 -8.67
C CYS A 366 -8.25 11.34 -8.46
N GLN A 367 -7.63 10.71 -9.47
CA GLN A 367 -7.01 9.41 -9.37
C GLN A 367 -5.56 9.42 -9.86
N VAL A 368 -4.76 8.49 -9.37
CA VAL A 368 -3.38 8.24 -9.80
C VAL A 368 -3.05 6.76 -9.67
N GLN A 369 -2.08 6.28 -10.43
CA GLN A 369 -1.60 4.90 -10.32
C GLN A 369 -0.87 4.68 -8.98
N ALA A 370 -1.19 3.57 -8.31
CA ALA A 370 -0.49 3.16 -7.09
C ALA A 370 0.93 2.68 -7.40
N SER A 371 1.85 2.86 -6.46
CA SER A 371 3.15 2.18 -6.45
C SER A 371 2.96 0.67 -6.55
N SER A 372 3.90 -0.02 -7.16
CA SER A 372 3.97 -1.49 -7.17
C SER A 372 5.40 -1.93 -7.47
N THR A 373 5.68 -3.23 -7.47
CA THR A 373 7.01 -3.73 -7.88
C THR A 373 7.32 -3.37 -9.34
N GLU A 374 6.29 -3.21 -10.17
CA GLU A 374 6.43 -2.87 -11.59
C GLU A 374 6.30 -1.38 -11.89
N TYR A 375 5.83 -0.56 -10.93
CA TYR A 375 5.65 0.88 -11.09
C TYR A 375 6.25 1.62 -9.89
N TYR A 376 7.44 2.18 -10.10
CA TYR A 376 8.12 3.00 -9.11
C TYR A 376 7.57 4.43 -9.13
N THR A 377 7.31 4.99 -7.94
CA THR A 377 6.88 6.38 -7.79
C THR A 377 7.78 7.13 -6.82
N THR A 378 7.93 8.43 -7.05
CA THR A 378 8.51 9.39 -6.11
C THR A 378 7.40 10.32 -5.66
N TYR A 379 6.49 9.82 -4.83
CA TYR A 379 5.44 10.67 -4.28
C TYR A 379 6.07 11.82 -3.48
N SER A 380 5.53 13.01 -3.64
CA SER A 380 6.03 14.18 -2.94
C SER A 380 5.82 13.98 -1.45
N VAL A 381 6.90 13.93 -0.67
CA VAL A 381 6.82 14.02 0.79
C VAL A 381 6.60 15.50 1.10
N MET A 382 5.33 15.92 1.27
CA MET A 382 5.00 17.28 1.72
C MET A 382 5.44 17.49 3.17
#